data_AF-A0AAD5N5G0-F1
#
_entry.id   AF-A0AAD5N5G0-F1
#
_cell.length_a   1.000
_cell.length_b   1.000
_cell.length_c   1.000
_cell.angle_alpha   90.00
_cell.angle_beta   90.00
_cell.angle_gamma   90.00
#
_symmetry.space_group_name_H-M   'P 1'
#
loop_
_entity.id
_entity.type
_entity.pdbx_description
1 polymer ?
#
loop_
_entity_poly.entity_id
_entity_poly.type
_entity_poly.pdbx_seq_one_letter_code
_entity_poly.pdbx_strand_id
1 'polypeptide(L)'
;MHFDKCINPTLQPSGCGEVLTANASYQTLEDIVGEKGTSSPKDEYKTCTYWIQARMGSKIEVTLDYFSDGVRDYGCNLAGVEIKTASNKRRTGYR
;
A
#
# COMPACT_ATOMS: atom_id res chain seq x y z
N MET A 1 21.50 0.79 -18.30
CA MET A 1 20.07 1.06 -18.09
C MET A 1 19.97 2.11 -17.00
N HIS A 2 19.45 3.29 -17.35
CA HIS A 2 19.51 4.49 -16.52
C HIS A 2 18.43 4.39 -15.42
N PHE A 3 18.84 4.43 -14.15
CA PHE A 3 17.94 4.44 -13.01
C PHE A 3 17.51 5.89 -12.76
N ASP A 4 16.42 6.32 -13.39
CA ASP A 4 15.86 7.63 -13.13
C ASP A 4 15.26 7.69 -11.71
N LYS A 5 15.98 8.44 -10.86
CA LYS A 5 15.52 9.31 -9.77
C LYS A 5 14.30 8.79 -9.00
N CYS A 6 14.58 8.26 -7.81
CA CYS A 6 13.59 8.11 -6.75
C CYS A 6 12.93 9.48 -6.46
N ILE A 7 11.65 9.57 -6.84
CA ILE A 7 10.60 10.40 -6.24
C ILE A 7 10.70 11.91 -6.54
N ASN A 8 9.66 12.41 -7.22
CA ASN A 8 9.35 13.82 -7.30
C ASN A 8 8.70 14.23 -5.95
N PRO A 9 9.22 15.20 -5.19
CA PRO A 9 8.78 15.55 -3.84
C PRO A 9 7.35 16.14 -3.73
N THR A 10 6.59 16.19 -4.83
CA THR A 10 5.22 16.73 -4.89
C THR A 10 4.13 15.66 -4.78
N LEU A 11 4.46 14.38 -4.64
CA LEU A 11 3.51 13.27 -4.43
C LEU A 11 3.43 12.89 -2.95
N GLN A 12 3.15 13.85 -2.07
CA GLN A 12 2.63 13.50 -0.76
C GLN A 12 1.28 12.81 -1.00
N PRO A 13 1.06 11.57 -0.52
CA PRO A 13 -0.20 10.89 -0.77
C PRO A 13 -1.33 11.74 -0.20
N SER A 14 -2.27 12.16 -1.05
CA SER A 14 -3.46 12.87 -0.59
C SER A 14 -4.28 11.93 0.29
N GLY A 15 -4.59 12.34 1.52
CA GLY A 15 -5.29 11.51 2.49
C GLY A 15 -4.36 11.00 3.60
N CYS A 16 -4.62 9.79 4.09
CA CYS A 16 -3.82 9.10 5.12
C CYS A 16 -2.65 8.31 4.51
N GLY A 17 -1.72 7.90 5.38
CA GLY A 17 -0.50 7.18 5.02
C GLY A 17 0.75 8.06 5.10
N GLU A 18 1.90 7.46 4.81
CA GLU A 18 3.20 8.11 5.01
C GLU A 18 4.32 7.47 4.17
N VAL A 19 5.51 8.07 4.22
CA VAL A 19 6.73 7.50 3.66
C VAL A 19 7.48 6.75 4.76
N LEU A 20 7.63 5.44 4.61
CA LEU A 20 8.30 4.55 5.56
C LEU A 20 9.68 4.16 5.04
N THR A 21 10.68 4.12 5.91
CA THR A 21 12.03 3.68 5.54
C THR A 21 12.28 2.27 6.05
N ALA A 22 12.38 1.31 5.13
CA ALA A 22 12.75 -0.06 5.45
C ALA A 22 14.20 -0.13 5.93
N ASN A 23 14.44 -1.02 6.90
CA ASN A 23 15.77 -1.36 7.40
C ASN A 23 15.92 -2.89 7.47
N ALA A 24 17.02 -3.37 8.05
CA ALA A 24 17.32 -4.81 8.08
C ALA A 24 16.38 -5.63 8.98
N SER A 25 15.59 -4.98 9.84
CA SER A 25 14.63 -5.59 10.74
C SER A 25 13.20 -5.35 10.26
N TYR A 26 12.32 -6.32 10.53
CA TYR A 26 10.88 -6.15 10.33
C TYR A 26 10.36 -4.99 11.18
N GLN A 27 9.51 -4.18 10.56
CA GLN A 27 8.78 -3.08 11.20
C GLN A 27 7.30 -3.31 10.95
N THR A 28 6.49 -3.14 11.99
CA THR A 28 5.03 -3.31 11.88
C THR A 28 4.41 -2.04 11.33
N LEU A 29 3.61 -2.18 10.28
CA LEU A 29 2.67 -1.18 9.80
C LEU A 29 1.26 -1.66 10.11
N GLU A 30 0.54 -0.92 10.95
CA GLU A 30 -0.85 -1.19 11.29
C GLU A 30 -1.70 0.04 10.93
N ASP A 31 -2.86 -0.20 10.31
CA ASP A 31 -3.79 0.87 9.95
C ASP A 31 -5.25 0.38 9.98
N ILE A 32 -6.17 1.29 10.24
CA ILE A 32 -7.63 1.07 10.20
C ILE A 32 -8.21 1.98 9.13
N VAL A 33 -8.46 1.40 7.96
CA VAL A 33 -9.00 2.12 6.80
C VAL A 33 -10.48 1.80 6.61
N GLY A 34 -11.29 2.81 6.32
CA GLY A 34 -12.71 2.63 6.05
C GLY A 34 -13.61 2.80 7.28
N GLU A 35 -14.83 2.28 7.20
CA GLU A 35 -15.82 2.31 8.28
C GLU A 35 -16.12 0.87 8.72
N LYS A 36 -16.03 0.59 10.02
CA LYS A 36 -16.34 -0.74 10.55
C LYS A 36 -17.83 -1.03 10.41
N GLY A 37 -18.16 -2.27 10.06
CA GLY A 37 -19.54 -2.77 10.03
C GLY A 37 -20.34 -2.41 8.78
N THR A 38 -19.75 -1.74 7.78
CA THR A 38 -20.40 -1.52 6.49
C THR A 38 -20.19 -2.76 5.60
N SER A 39 -21.27 -3.47 5.27
CA SER A 39 -21.25 -4.62 4.36
C SER A 39 -21.69 -4.29 2.93
N SER A 40 -22.10 -3.05 2.69
CA SER A 40 -22.44 -2.57 1.34
C SER A 40 -21.18 -2.06 0.63
N PRO A 41 -20.90 -2.52 -0.59
CA PRO A 41 -19.87 -1.91 -1.43
C PRO A 41 -20.14 -0.41 -1.58
N LYS A 42 -19.08 0.40 -1.56
CA LYS A 42 -19.14 1.82 -1.88
C LYS A 42 -18.62 2.04 -3.29
N ASP A 43 -19.14 3.04 -3.99
CA ASP A 43 -18.64 3.42 -5.32
C ASP A 43 -17.18 3.90 -5.27
N GLU A 44 -16.74 4.40 -4.11
CA GLU A 44 -15.38 4.87 -3.87
C GLU A 44 -14.79 4.25 -2.59
N TYR A 45 -13.54 3.81 -2.67
CA TYR A 45 -12.78 3.38 -1.49
C TYR A 45 -12.22 4.59 -0.75
N LYS A 46 -12.27 4.54 0.59
CA LYS A 46 -11.33 5.32 1.40
C LYS A 46 -9.95 4.67 1.29
N THR A 47 -8.94 5.44 0.93
CA THR A 47 -7.59 4.91 0.68
C THR A 47 -6.54 5.60 1.55
N CYS A 48 -5.65 4.82 2.15
CA CYS A 48 -4.38 5.29 2.70
C CYS A 48 -3.24 4.77 1.83
N THR A 49 -2.24 5.61 1.55
CA THR A 49 -1.11 5.23 0.68
C THR A 49 0.20 5.32 1.43
N TYR A 50 0.91 4.19 1.49
CA TYR A 50 2.20 4.07 2.14
C TYR A 50 3.32 3.88 1.11
N TRP A 51 4.35 4.71 1.19
CA TRP A 51 5.54 4.61 0.34
C TRP A 51 6.68 4.00 1.14
N ILE A 52 6.95 2.71 0.93
CA ILE A 52 8.08 2.03 1.57
C ILE A 52 9.32 2.20 0.69
N GLN A 53 10.34 2.86 1.24
CA GLN A 53 11.63 3.09 0.58
C GLN A 53 12.74 2.32 1.26
N ALA A 54 13.76 1.94 0.49
CA ALA A 54 14.95 1.28 1.01
C ALA A 54 16.19 1.81 0.31
N ARG A 55 17.36 1.47 0.87
CA ARG A 55 18.64 1.87 0.26
C ARG A 55 18.78 1.26 -1.13
N MET A 56 19.41 1.99 -2.04
CA MET A 56 19.70 1.48 -3.38
C MET A 56 20.49 0.16 -3.29
N GLY A 57 20.10 -0.82 -4.11
CA GLY A 57 20.70 -2.17 -4.11
C GLY A 57 20.11 -3.14 -3.08
N SER A 58 19.21 -2.69 -2.21
CA SER A 58 18.46 -3.57 -1.29
C SER A 58 17.09 -3.97 -1.87
N LYS A 59 16.48 -4.98 -1.26
CA LYS A 59 15.11 -5.43 -1.54
C LYS A 59 14.25 -5.17 -0.32
N ILE A 60 12.98 -4.82 -0.56
CA ILE A 60 11.97 -4.70 0.49
C ILE A 60 11.19 -6.02 0.52
N GLU A 61 11.05 -6.58 1.72
CA GLU A 61 10.16 -7.71 2.01
C GLU A 61 8.94 -7.19 2.76
N VAL A 62 7.76 -7.64 2.36
CA VAL A 62 6.48 -7.28 2.97
C VAL A 62 5.72 -8.55 3.28
N THR A 63 5.36 -8.73 4.54
CA THR A 63 4.51 -9.83 5.01
C THR A 63 3.17 -9.25 5.42
N LEU A 64 2.08 -9.79 4.87
CA LEU A 64 0.74 -9.45 5.33
C LEU A 64 0.42 -10.31 6.55
N ASP A 65 0.48 -9.70 7.73
CA ASP A 65 0.32 -10.40 9.01
C ASP A 65 -1.15 -10.65 9.36
N TYR A 66 -1.96 -9.58 9.31
CA TYR A 66 -3.39 -9.63 9.59
C TYR A 66 -4.18 -8.79 8.59
N PHE A 67 -5.40 -9.25 8.29
CA PHE A 67 -6.38 -8.51 7.53
C PHE A 67 -7.76 -8.73 8.16
N SER A 68 -8.58 -7.68 8.22
CA SER A 68 -9.87 -7.72 8.91
C SER A 68 -10.78 -8.84 8.41
N ASP A 69 -11.46 -9.51 9.34
CA ASP A 69 -12.49 -10.49 9.02
C ASP A 69 -13.77 -9.84 8.47
N GLY A 70 -14.61 -10.64 7.80
CA GLY A 70 -15.95 -10.21 7.35
C GLY A 70 -15.98 -9.34 6.09
N VAL A 71 -14.83 -9.02 5.49
CA VAL A 71 -14.71 -8.25 4.23
C VAL A 71 -14.25 -9.10 3.05
N ARG A 72 -14.15 -10.42 3.24
CA ARG A 72 -13.79 -11.37 2.20
C ARG A 72 -14.96 -11.58 1.25
N ASP A 73 -14.90 -10.94 0.09
CA ASP A 73 -15.86 -11.09 -1.00
C ASP A 73 -15.15 -11.12 -2.37
N TYR A 74 -15.86 -11.54 -3.41
CA TYR A 74 -15.30 -11.69 -4.76
C TYR A 74 -14.75 -10.36 -5.28
N GLY A 75 -13.50 -10.39 -5.74
CA GLY A 75 -12.87 -9.23 -6.38
C GLY A 75 -12.47 -8.11 -5.41
N CYS A 76 -12.45 -8.35 -4.09
CA CYS A 76 -12.08 -7.36 -3.08
C CYS A 76 -12.93 -6.07 -3.15
N ASN A 77 -14.22 -6.21 -3.48
CA ASN A 77 -15.20 -5.12 -3.63
C ASN A 77 -15.57 -4.41 -2.31
N LEU A 78 -15.30 -5.02 -1.16
CA LEU A 78 -15.57 -4.44 0.17
C LEU A 78 -14.35 -3.75 0.78
N ALA A 79 -13.17 -4.39 0.69
CA ALA A 79 -11.90 -3.86 1.15
C ALA A 79 -10.74 -4.61 0.48
N GLY A 80 -9.56 -3.99 0.46
CA GLY A 80 -8.36 -4.64 -0.07
C GLY A 80 -7.07 -3.91 0.28
N VAL A 81 -5.97 -4.63 0.17
CA VAL A 81 -4.60 -4.10 0.19
C VAL A 81 -3.99 -4.33 -1.19
N GLU A 82 -3.45 -3.28 -1.81
CA GLU A 82 -2.73 -3.39 -3.08
C GLU A 82 -1.25 -3.04 -2.90
N ILE A 83 -0.38 -4.00 -3.20
CA ILE A 83 1.08 -3.81 -3.18
C ILE A 83 1.56 -3.46 -4.58
N LYS A 84 2.17 -2.28 -4.75
CA LYS A 84 2.63 -1.75 -6.05
C LYS A 84 4.15 -1.59 -6.13
N THR A 85 4.82 -2.51 -6.81
CA THR A 85 6.28 -2.49 -6.97
C THR A 85 6.77 -1.78 -8.24
N ALA A 86 6.01 -1.85 -9.34
CA ALA A 86 6.38 -1.24 -10.63
C ALA A 86 6.68 0.26 -10.52
N SER A 87 7.62 0.79 -11.32
CA SER A 87 7.95 2.23 -11.34
C SER A 87 6.72 3.08 -11.69
N ASN A 88 5.95 2.65 -12.69
CA ASN A 88 4.64 3.22 -12.98
C ASN A 88 3.58 2.69 -12.01
N LYS A 89 3.21 3.53 -11.04
CA LYS A 89 2.23 3.20 -9.98
C LYS A 89 0.77 3.16 -10.43
N ARG A 90 0.47 3.52 -11.70
CA ARG A 90 -0.86 3.32 -12.29
C ARG A 90 -1.11 1.85 -12.68
N ARG A 91 -0.06 1.03 -12.78
CA ARG A 91 -0.21 -0.40 -13.07
C ARG A 91 -0.73 -1.13 -11.83
N THR A 92 -1.60 -2.12 -12.05
CA THR A 92 -2.15 -2.98 -11.01
C THR A 92 -1.44 -4.33 -10.97
N GLY A 93 -1.44 -4.93 -9.78
CA GLY A 93 -0.87 -6.25 -9.52
C GLY A 93 0.65 -6.28 -9.33
N TYR A 94 1.11 -7.28 -8.57
CA TYR A 94 2.53 -7.57 -8.37
C TYR A 94 3.09 -8.33 -9.58
N ARG A 95 4.10 -7.76 -10.24
CA ARG A 95 4.82 -8.36 -11.38
C ARG A 95 6.28 -7.95 -11.33
#